data_AF-A0A8H3ZTU9-F1
#
_entry.id   AF-A0A8H3ZTU9-F1
#
_cell.length_a   1.000
_cell.length_b   1.000
_cell.length_c   1.000
_cell.angle_alpha   90.00
_cell.angle_beta   90.00
_cell.angle_gamma   90.00
#
_symmetry.space_group_name_H-M   'P 1'
#
loop_
_entity.id
_entity.type
_entity.pdbx_description
1 polymer ?
#
loop_
_entity_poly.entity_id
_entity_poly.type
_entity_poly.pdbx_seq_one_letter_code
_entity_poly.pdbx_strand_id
1 'polypeptide(L)'
;MKFSIVLAALAAVASAAPTKDSSSAGKIQKRAPVFTAKTFDELSISGGTAGTAKEDALKKLSGLPTDLTQVDKADITFLNNVNKIANQAERGAYNTKIAETTPGEDALALQRAKIQNKVLKLTATIMQLQAQQAQGQNVTAKLEEETKKLNKNIADDQANKGKTATSLKFNASTDNPTASDVPKDDAVAKKAGDVVDASVKAAGGTAGAAKTASQPKKTANKVEDEE
;
A
#
# COMPACT_ATOMS: atom_id res chain seq x y z
N MET A 1 -44.70 -6.06 -77.91
CA MET A 1 -44.16 -4.86 -77.25
C MET A 1 -43.14 -5.30 -76.21
N LYS A 2 -41.96 -4.66 -76.24
CA LYS A 2 -41.10 -4.32 -75.08
C LYS A 2 -40.33 -5.46 -74.40
N PHE A 3 -39.02 -5.39 -74.64
CA PHE A 3 -37.88 -5.96 -73.94
C PHE A 3 -37.98 -5.88 -72.40
N SER A 4 -37.32 -6.80 -71.70
CA SER A 4 -36.43 -6.44 -70.59
C SER A 4 -35.48 -7.58 -70.22
N ILE A 5 -34.20 -7.30 -70.48
CA ILE A 5 -33.01 -7.99 -69.98
C ILE A 5 -32.90 -7.69 -68.48
N VAL A 6 -32.81 -8.71 -67.63
CA VAL A 6 -32.39 -8.52 -66.24
C VAL A 6 -30.93 -8.94 -66.13
N LEU A 7 -30.10 -7.92 -66.01
CA LEU A 7 -28.66 -7.97 -65.84
C LEU A 7 -28.31 -8.48 -64.44
N ALA A 8 -27.38 -9.43 -64.37
CA ALA A 8 -26.82 -9.94 -63.14
C ALA A 8 -26.00 -8.86 -62.40
N ALA A 9 -26.16 -8.79 -61.08
CA ALA A 9 -25.21 -8.14 -60.19
C ALA A 9 -24.99 -9.04 -58.96
N LEU A 10 -23.98 -9.90 -59.04
CA LEU A 10 -23.49 -10.68 -57.90
C LEU A 10 -22.60 -9.77 -57.06
N ALA A 11 -23.13 -9.24 -55.96
CA ALA A 11 -22.37 -8.45 -55.00
C ALA A 11 -21.46 -9.37 -54.17
N ALA A 12 -20.17 -9.40 -54.51
CA ALA A 12 -19.15 -10.00 -53.67
C ALA A 12 -18.87 -9.08 -52.47
N VAL A 13 -19.40 -9.45 -51.30
CA VAL A 13 -19.01 -8.85 -50.02
C VAL A 13 -17.61 -9.34 -49.65
N ALA A 14 -16.60 -8.52 -49.94
CA ALA A 14 -15.26 -8.69 -49.42
C ALA A 14 -15.28 -8.45 -47.90
N SER A 15 -15.35 -9.53 -47.13
CA SER A 15 -15.08 -9.49 -45.69
C SER A 15 -13.58 -9.29 -45.51
N ALA A 16 -13.14 -8.04 -45.41
CA ALA A 16 -11.79 -7.72 -44.97
C ALA A 16 -11.67 -8.12 -43.49
N ALA A 17 -11.25 -9.36 -43.24
CA ALA A 17 -10.80 -9.76 -41.92
C ALA A 17 -9.60 -8.87 -41.54
N PRO A 18 -9.53 -8.33 -40.31
CA PRO A 18 -8.39 -7.56 -39.89
C PRO A 18 -7.16 -8.45 -40.01
N THR A 19 -6.26 -8.09 -40.92
CA THR A 19 -4.93 -8.69 -41.00
C THR A 19 -4.26 -8.39 -39.67
N LYS A 20 -4.18 -9.41 -38.81
CA LYS A 20 -3.27 -9.37 -37.66
C LYS A 20 -1.88 -9.20 -38.25
N ASP A 21 -1.40 -7.97 -38.21
CA ASP A 21 -0.04 -7.65 -38.54
C ASP A 21 0.87 -8.48 -37.62
N SER A 22 1.38 -9.57 -38.17
CA SER A 22 2.21 -10.55 -37.49
C SER A 22 3.68 -10.09 -37.46
N SER A 23 3.95 -8.84 -37.86
CA SER A 23 5.27 -8.22 -37.75
C SER A 23 5.63 -7.77 -36.32
N SER A 24 4.73 -7.91 -35.34
CA SER A 24 5.03 -7.74 -33.91
C SER A 24 5.40 -9.04 -33.21
N ALA A 25 6.16 -9.92 -33.87
CA ALA A 25 6.81 -11.05 -33.22
C ALA A 25 7.93 -10.50 -32.29
N GLY A 26 7.58 -10.16 -31.04
CA GLY A 26 8.55 -9.98 -29.96
C GLY A 26 8.38 -8.76 -29.05
N LYS A 27 7.49 -7.80 -29.33
CA LYS A 27 7.15 -6.79 -28.32
C LYS A 27 6.01 -7.32 -27.48
N ILE A 28 6.35 -7.93 -26.35
CA ILE A 28 5.41 -8.17 -25.25
C ILE A 28 4.68 -6.85 -25.00
N GLN A 29 3.41 -6.79 -25.37
CA GLN A 29 2.54 -5.65 -25.12
C GLN A 29 2.39 -5.56 -23.61
N LYS A 30 3.16 -4.67 -22.97
CA LYS A 30 2.99 -4.38 -21.54
C LYS A 30 1.54 -3.98 -21.31
N ARG A 31 0.91 -4.59 -20.31
CA ARG A 31 -0.48 -4.31 -19.97
C ARG A 31 -0.64 -2.84 -19.58
N ALA A 32 -1.79 -2.26 -19.90
CA ALA A 32 -2.15 -0.95 -19.38
C ALA A 32 -2.21 -1.00 -17.83
N PRO A 33 -1.90 0.12 -17.14
CA PRO A 33 -1.99 0.17 -15.69
C PRO A 33 -3.40 -0.13 -15.21
N VAL A 34 -3.50 -0.86 -14.11
CA VAL A 34 -4.77 -1.27 -13.50
C VAL A 34 -5.20 -0.31 -12.41
N PHE A 35 -4.25 0.40 -11.81
CA PHE A 35 -4.54 1.39 -10.79
C PHE A 35 -4.70 2.78 -11.38
N THR A 36 -5.69 3.49 -10.86
CA THR A 36 -5.92 4.91 -11.09
C THR A 36 -5.62 5.69 -9.82
N ALA A 37 -5.40 7.00 -9.94
CA ALA A 37 -5.16 7.86 -8.78
C ALA A 37 -6.28 7.72 -7.73
N LYS A 38 -5.88 7.67 -6.46
CA LYS A 38 -6.78 7.62 -5.31
C LYS A 38 -6.27 8.52 -4.20
N THR A 39 -7.20 9.08 -3.45
CA THR A 39 -6.92 9.74 -2.18
C THR A 39 -6.59 8.73 -1.09
N PHE A 40 -5.96 9.20 -0.01
CA PHE A 40 -5.76 8.40 1.20
C PHE A 40 -7.10 7.89 1.75
N ASP A 41 -8.13 8.72 1.80
CA ASP A 41 -9.43 8.35 2.35
C ASP A 41 -10.14 7.26 1.53
N GLU A 42 -9.95 7.23 0.21
CA GLU A 42 -10.47 6.16 -0.66
C GLU A 42 -9.71 4.83 -0.48
N LEU A 43 -8.41 4.91 -0.18
CA LEU A 43 -7.55 3.76 0.02
C LEU A 43 -7.58 3.20 1.44
N SER A 44 -7.88 4.06 2.42
CA SER A 44 -7.78 3.75 3.84
C SER A 44 -8.61 2.52 4.20
N ILE A 45 -8.00 1.65 4.99
CA ILE A 45 -8.62 0.49 5.65
C ILE A 45 -8.71 0.70 7.17
N SER A 46 -8.38 1.90 7.62
CA SER A 46 -8.39 2.23 9.04
C SER A 46 -9.82 2.49 9.52
N GLY A 47 -10.15 2.01 10.72
CA GLY A 47 -11.43 2.20 11.36
C GLY A 47 -12.20 0.90 11.59
N GLY A 48 -13.44 1.03 12.07
CA GLY A 48 -14.34 -0.09 12.29
C GLY A 48 -13.84 -1.01 13.40
N THR A 49 -13.46 -2.23 13.05
CA THR A 49 -13.03 -3.26 14.01
C THR A 49 -11.70 -3.85 13.55
N ALA A 50 -10.77 -4.05 14.47
CA ALA A 50 -9.50 -4.72 14.17
C ALA A 50 -9.70 -6.21 13.86
N GLY A 51 -8.73 -6.81 13.15
CA GLY A 51 -8.67 -8.23 12.84
C GLY A 51 -9.01 -8.62 11.40
N THR A 52 -9.11 -7.64 10.48
CA THR A 52 -9.37 -7.87 9.04
C THR A 52 -8.39 -7.11 8.13
N ALA A 53 -7.36 -6.47 8.70
CA ALA A 53 -6.54 -5.51 7.95
C ALA A 53 -5.82 -6.13 6.75
N LYS A 54 -5.44 -7.40 6.84
CA LYS A 54 -4.77 -8.11 5.74
C LYS A 54 -5.73 -8.27 4.56
N GLU A 55 -6.92 -8.77 4.82
CA GLU A 55 -7.94 -9.02 3.81
C GLU A 55 -8.38 -7.70 3.15
N ASP A 56 -8.57 -6.65 3.97
CA ASP A 56 -8.95 -5.32 3.48
C ASP A 56 -7.86 -4.67 2.62
N ALA A 57 -6.58 -4.80 3.01
CA ALA A 57 -5.46 -4.30 2.22
C ALA A 57 -5.37 -5.01 0.87
N LEU A 58 -5.47 -6.34 0.85
CA LEU A 58 -5.45 -7.13 -0.39
C LEU A 58 -6.63 -6.78 -1.31
N LYS A 59 -7.82 -6.54 -0.74
CA LYS A 59 -8.99 -6.10 -1.50
C LYS A 59 -8.77 -4.73 -2.15
N LYS A 60 -8.29 -3.74 -1.37
CA LYS A 60 -8.03 -2.37 -1.85
C LYS A 60 -6.95 -2.30 -2.94
N LEU A 61 -5.98 -3.20 -2.89
CA LEU A 61 -4.85 -3.25 -3.83
C LEU A 61 -4.97 -4.40 -4.83
N SER A 62 -6.17 -4.96 -5.01
CA SER A 62 -6.41 -5.98 -6.03
C SER A 62 -6.37 -5.39 -7.44
N GLY A 63 -5.93 -6.18 -8.42
CA GLY A 63 -5.97 -5.80 -9.85
C GLY A 63 -4.70 -6.11 -10.63
N LEU A 64 -3.55 -6.30 -9.95
CA LEU A 64 -2.32 -6.68 -10.63
C LEU A 64 -2.48 -7.98 -11.44
N PRO A 65 -1.78 -8.12 -12.58
CA PRO A 65 -1.76 -9.36 -13.33
C PRO A 65 -1.13 -10.50 -12.52
N THR A 66 -1.57 -11.73 -12.79
CA THR A 66 -0.97 -12.94 -12.20
C THR A 66 0.51 -13.08 -12.58
N ASP A 67 0.86 -12.75 -13.82
CA ASP A 67 2.25 -12.64 -14.25
C ASP A 67 2.81 -11.26 -13.89
N LEU A 68 3.60 -11.22 -12.80
CA LEU A 68 4.18 -9.98 -12.28
C LEU A 68 5.24 -9.36 -13.19
N THR A 69 5.76 -10.10 -14.18
CA THR A 69 6.68 -9.54 -15.19
C THR A 69 5.96 -8.51 -16.09
N GLN A 70 4.63 -8.58 -16.17
CA GLN A 70 3.77 -7.74 -17.01
C GLN A 70 3.22 -6.49 -16.30
N VAL A 71 3.55 -6.29 -15.02
CA VAL A 71 3.07 -5.14 -14.24
C VAL A 71 3.58 -3.83 -14.86
N ASP A 72 2.68 -2.87 -15.09
CA ASP A 72 3.05 -1.58 -15.65
C ASP A 72 3.85 -0.74 -14.64
N LYS A 73 4.75 0.11 -15.15
CA LYS A 73 5.55 1.00 -14.30
C LYS A 73 4.68 1.99 -13.52
N ALA A 74 3.54 2.40 -14.08
CA ALA A 74 2.58 3.26 -13.40
C ALA A 74 1.91 2.55 -12.20
N ASP A 75 1.68 1.23 -12.26
CA ASP A 75 1.19 0.47 -11.12
C ASP A 75 2.25 0.36 -10.01
N ILE A 76 3.52 0.15 -10.38
CA ILE A 76 4.64 0.18 -9.42
C ILE A 76 4.74 1.56 -8.75
N THR A 77 4.62 2.64 -9.52
CA THR A 77 4.59 4.02 -8.99
C THR A 77 3.39 4.24 -8.08
N PHE A 78 2.20 3.76 -8.47
CA PHE A 78 0.99 3.84 -7.66
C PHE A 78 1.21 3.19 -6.29
N LEU A 79 1.70 1.93 -6.25
CA LEU A 79 1.96 1.21 -5.00
C LEU A 79 2.97 1.94 -4.11
N ASN A 80 4.03 2.49 -4.70
CA ASN A 80 4.98 3.33 -3.97
C ASN A 80 4.32 4.61 -3.42
N ASN A 81 3.38 5.22 -4.16
CA ASN A 81 2.67 6.40 -3.71
C ASN A 81 1.64 6.07 -2.62
N VAL A 82 1.02 4.88 -2.64
CA VAL A 82 0.22 4.36 -1.50
C VAL A 82 1.10 4.29 -0.25
N ASN A 83 2.32 3.74 -0.35
CA ASN A 83 3.25 3.69 0.78
C ASN A 83 3.54 5.10 1.33
N LYS A 84 3.84 6.07 0.44
CA LYS A 84 4.13 7.45 0.83
C LYS A 84 2.96 8.09 1.57
N ILE A 85 1.76 8.12 0.99
CA ILE A 85 0.61 8.79 1.62
C ILE A 85 0.19 8.11 2.94
N ALA A 86 0.30 6.78 3.02
CA ALA A 86 0.03 6.05 4.27
C ALA A 86 1.09 6.35 5.34
N ASN A 87 2.35 6.54 4.95
CA ASN A 87 3.40 6.98 5.86
C ASN A 87 3.21 8.43 6.31
N GLN A 88 2.71 9.31 5.43
CA GLN A 88 2.36 10.69 5.80
C GLN A 88 1.16 10.72 6.76
N ALA A 89 0.11 9.94 6.51
CA ALA A 89 -1.02 9.80 7.43
C ALA A 89 -0.61 9.23 8.79
N GLU A 90 0.33 8.27 8.82
CA GLU A 90 0.90 7.76 10.07
C GLU A 90 1.52 8.89 10.91
N ARG A 91 2.26 9.80 10.27
CA ARG A 91 2.93 10.91 10.94
C ARG A 91 1.97 12.06 11.29
N GLY A 92 1.28 12.60 10.29
CA GLY A 92 0.49 13.82 10.40
C GLY A 92 -0.88 13.65 11.03
N ALA A 93 -1.51 12.48 10.87
CA ALA A 93 -2.80 12.20 11.47
C ALA A 93 -2.66 11.35 12.74
N TYR A 94 -2.15 10.11 12.62
CA TYR A 94 -2.19 9.16 13.74
C TYR A 94 -1.22 9.51 14.86
N ASN A 95 0.06 9.75 14.58
CA ASN A 95 1.02 10.10 15.64
C ASN A 95 0.62 11.41 16.33
N THR A 96 0.27 12.45 15.57
CA THR A 96 -0.21 13.72 16.11
C THR A 96 -1.41 13.51 17.03
N LYS A 97 -2.46 12.83 16.55
CA LYS A 97 -3.67 12.67 17.34
C LYS A 97 -3.46 11.81 18.59
N ILE A 98 -2.69 10.73 18.49
CA ILE A 98 -2.37 9.88 19.65
C ILE A 98 -1.56 10.68 20.68
N ALA A 99 -0.57 11.48 20.25
CA ALA A 99 0.26 12.29 21.15
C ALA A 99 -0.53 13.38 21.92
N GLU A 100 -1.71 13.76 21.42
CA GLU A 100 -2.64 14.70 22.05
C GLU A 100 -3.73 13.99 22.88
N THR A 101 -3.88 12.67 22.73
CA THR A 101 -4.95 11.91 23.38
C THR A 101 -4.54 11.51 24.80
N THR A 102 -5.48 11.60 25.75
CA THR A 102 -5.28 11.08 27.11
C THR A 102 -5.12 9.56 27.06
N PRO A 103 -4.16 8.97 27.81
CA PRO A 103 -4.03 7.53 27.88
C PRO A 103 -5.34 6.82 28.25
N GLY A 104 -5.70 5.79 27.49
CA GLY A 104 -6.96 5.06 27.63
C GLY A 104 -7.41 4.40 26.33
N GLU A 105 -8.66 3.96 26.31
CA GLU A 105 -9.20 3.19 25.19
C GLU A 105 -9.25 3.98 23.88
N ASP A 106 -9.45 5.30 23.93
CA ASP A 106 -9.43 6.17 22.75
C ASP A 106 -8.06 6.15 22.05
N ALA A 107 -6.97 6.22 22.83
CA ALA A 107 -5.62 6.10 22.30
C ALA A 107 -5.36 4.71 21.71
N LEU A 108 -5.89 3.65 22.34
CA LEU A 108 -5.78 2.28 21.80
C LEU A 108 -6.60 2.10 20.53
N ALA A 109 -7.77 2.73 20.40
CA ALA A 109 -8.59 2.71 19.19
C ALA A 109 -7.90 3.42 18.02
N LEU A 110 -7.25 4.55 18.27
CA LEU A 110 -6.40 5.23 17.30
C LEU A 110 -5.17 4.39 16.92
N GLN A 111 -4.54 3.72 17.89
CA GLN A 111 -3.41 2.83 17.64
C GLN A 111 -3.78 1.63 16.76
N ARG A 112 -4.97 1.03 16.96
CA ARG A 112 -5.48 -0.04 16.09
C ARG A 112 -5.72 0.44 14.66
N ALA A 113 -6.30 1.62 14.48
CA ALA A 113 -6.45 2.25 13.17
C ALA A 113 -5.10 2.56 12.49
N LYS A 114 -4.10 2.97 13.26
CA LYS A 114 -2.71 3.13 12.79
C LYS A 114 -2.08 1.79 12.38
N ILE A 115 -2.34 0.70 13.09
CA ILE A 115 -1.89 -0.66 12.70
C ILE A 115 -2.52 -1.06 11.37
N GLN A 116 -3.83 -0.87 11.19
CA GLN A 116 -4.52 -1.11 9.91
C GLN A 116 -3.87 -0.31 8.76
N ASN A 117 -3.58 0.98 8.98
CA ASN A 117 -2.85 1.81 8.01
C ASN A 117 -1.44 1.24 7.68
N LYS A 118 -0.72 0.74 8.68
CA LYS A 118 0.58 0.09 8.47
C LYS A 118 0.46 -1.19 7.64
N VAL A 119 -0.58 -2.00 7.83
CA VAL A 119 -0.83 -3.20 7.02
C VAL A 119 -1.06 -2.82 5.56
N LEU A 120 -1.86 -1.79 5.26
CA LEU A 120 -2.03 -1.27 3.90
C LEU A 120 -0.70 -0.80 3.29
N LYS A 121 0.05 0.04 4.03
CA LYS A 121 1.35 0.57 3.61
C LYS A 121 2.32 -0.55 3.23
N LEU A 122 2.46 -1.54 4.10
CA LEU A 122 3.41 -2.63 3.92
C LEU A 122 2.95 -3.62 2.85
N THR A 123 1.64 -3.85 2.72
CA THR A 123 1.10 -4.67 1.62
C THR A 123 1.42 -4.03 0.27
N ALA A 124 1.22 -2.72 0.11
CA ALA A 124 1.61 -2.01 -1.11
C ALA A 124 3.11 -2.14 -1.40
N THR A 125 3.95 -2.02 -0.38
CA THR A 125 5.41 -2.20 -0.51
C THR A 125 5.80 -3.62 -0.92
N ILE A 126 5.17 -4.65 -0.36
CA ILE A 126 5.44 -6.04 -0.75
C ILE A 126 5.03 -6.29 -2.20
N MET A 127 3.83 -5.85 -2.61
CA MET A 127 3.38 -6.00 -4.00
C MET A 127 4.31 -5.27 -4.98
N GLN A 128 4.77 -4.07 -4.61
CA GLN A 128 5.76 -3.31 -5.38
C GLN A 128 7.07 -4.09 -5.52
N LEU A 129 7.63 -4.58 -4.41
CA LEU A 129 8.91 -5.30 -4.40
C LEU A 129 8.81 -6.63 -5.16
N GLN A 130 7.70 -7.36 -5.06
CA GLN A 130 7.47 -8.59 -5.81
C GLN A 130 7.42 -8.32 -7.32
N ALA A 131 6.74 -7.24 -7.75
CA ALA A 131 6.75 -6.82 -9.16
C ALA A 131 8.16 -6.43 -9.63
N GLN A 132 8.91 -5.68 -8.82
CA GLN A 132 10.29 -5.30 -9.13
C GLN A 132 11.21 -6.53 -9.22
N GLN A 133 11.07 -7.49 -8.32
CA GLN A 133 11.82 -8.74 -8.32
C GLN A 133 11.52 -9.57 -9.57
N ALA A 134 10.23 -9.72 -9.94
CA ALA A 134 9.82 -10.40 -11.15
C ALA A 134 10.38 -9.73 -12.42
N GLN A 135 10.59 -8.41 -12.38
CA GLN A 135 11.21 -7.62 -13.45
C GLN A 135 12.75 -7.59 -13.38
N GLY A 136 13.37 -8.46 -12.58
CA GLY A 136 14.82 -8.67 -12.53
C GLY A 136 15.58 -7.76 -11.57
N GLN A 137 14.90 -6.99 -10.71
CA GLN A 137 15.59 -6.19 -9.68
C GLN A 137 15.98 -7.05 -8.47
N ASN A 138 17.20 -6.87 -7.96
CA ASN A 138 17.63 -7.52 -6.73
C ASN A 138 17.08 -6.78 -5.51
N VAL A 139 15.94 -7.25 -4.98
CA VAL A 139 15.25 -6.66 -3.83
C VAL A 139 15.03 -7.66 -2.68
N THR A 140 15.66 -8.85 -2.74
CA THR A 140 15.41 -9.97 -1.82
C THR A 140 15.51 -9.57 -0.34
N ALA A 141 16.61 -8.93 0.05
CA ALA A 141 16.82 -8.52 1.44
C ALA A 141 15.73 -7.53 1.94
N LYS A 142 15.34 -6.58 1.07
CA LYS A 142 14.29 -5.61 1.39
C LYS A 142 12.92 -6.27 1.45
N LEU A 143 12.64 -7.23 0.57
CA LEU A 143 11.40 -8.00 0.57
C LEU A 143 11.25 -8.79 1.87
N GLU A 144 12.32 -9.44 2.34
CA GLU A 144 12.31 -10.17 3.62
C GLU A 144 12.08 -9.23 4.82
N GLU A 145 12.75 -8.08 4.85
CA GLU A 145 12.59 -7.10 5.92
C GLU A 145 11.15 -6.57 5.99
N GLU A 146 10.61 -6.13 4.87
CA GLU A 146 9.25 -5.59 4.81
C GLU A 146 8.20 -6.69 5.07
N THR A 147 8.49 -7.95 4.72
CA THR A 147 7.58 -9.08 5.00
C THR A 147 7.50 -9.35 6.50
N LYS A 148 8.64 -9.31 7.21
CA LYS A 148 8.67 -9.43 8.67
C LYS A 148 7.86 -8.31 9.35
N LYS A 149 8.01 -7.06 8.87
CA LYS A 149 7.22 -5.92 9.36
C LYS A 149 5.72 -6.11 9.10
N LEU A 150 5.34 -6.56 7.90
CA LEU A 150 3.95 -6.81 7.53
C LEU A 150 3.33 -7.87 8.45
N ASN A 151 4.00 -9.03 8.59
CA ASN A 151 3.52 -10.13 9.43
C ASN A 151 3.34 -9.72 10.89
N LYS A 152 4.27 -8.90 11.43
CA LYS A 152 4.12 -8.35 12.78
C LYS A 152 2.85 -7.51 12.92
N ASN A 153 2.60 -6.57 12.00
CA ASN A 153 1.42 -5.69 12.08
C ASN A 153 0.11 -6.45 11.84
N ILE A 154 0.12 -7.50 11.00
CA ILE A 154 -1.02 -8.41 10.85
C ILE A 154 -1.28 -9.14 12.17
N ALA A 155 -0.25 -9.65 12.84
CA ALA A 155 -0.41 -10.30 14.14
C ALA A 155 -0.94 -9.31 15.20
N ASP A 156 -0.44 -8.08 15.22
CA ASP A 156 -0.91 -7.03 16.14
C ASP A 156 -2.38 -6.65 15.88
N ASP A 157 -2.81 -6.59 14.61
CA ASP A 157 -4.23 -6.39 14.23
C ASP A 157 -5.10 -7.57 14.69
N GLN A 158 -4.68 -8.81 14.44
CA GLN A 158 -5.39 -10.01 14.88
C GLN A 158 -5.47 -10.15 16.40
N ALA A 159 -4.42 -9.77 17.14
CA ALA A 159 -4.43 -9.76 18.60
C ALA A 159 -5.47 -8.77 19.17
N ASN A 160 -5.87 -7.78 18.38
CA ASN A 160 -6.91 -6.80 18.72
C ASN A 160 -8.27 -7.12 18.09
N LYS A 161 -8.44 -8.31 17.51
CA LYS A 161 -9.66 -8.70 16.81
C LYS A 161 -10.90 -8.42 17.64
N GLY A 162 -11.91 -7.80 17.01
CA GLY A 162 -13.17 -7.45 17.67
C GLY A 162 -13.16 -6.12 18.41
N LYS A 163 -11.99 -5.49 18.63
CA LYS A 163 -11.90 -4.17 19.27
C LYS A 163 -12.08 -3.04 18.26
N THR A 164 -12.72 -1.95 18.70
CA THR A 164 -12.99 -0.76 17.89
C THR A 164 -11.71 -0.08 17.41
N ALA A 165 -11.65 0.31 16.16
CA ALA A 165 -10.58 1.15 15.60
C ALA A 165 -11.16 2.50 15.17
N THR A 166 -10.46 3.59 15.49
CA THR A 166 -10.93 4.97 15.20
C THR A 166 -10.20 5.51 13.98
N SER A 167 -10.90 5.60 12.84
CA SER A 167 -10.34 6.13 11.60
C SER A 167 -10.05 7.62 11.69
N LEU A 168 -8.93 8.07 11.13
CA LEU A 168 -8.67 9.49 10.86
C LEU A 168 -8.67 9.76 9.37
N LYS A 169 -9.09 10.96 9.01
CA LYS A 169 -8.99 11.51 7.66
C LYS A 169 -7.62 12.12 7.46
N PHE A 170 -7.10 12.03 6.23
CA PHE A 170 -5.85 12.68 5.88
C PHE A 170 -5.88 13.12 4.42
N ASN A 171 -5.67 14.41 4.18
CA ASN A 171 -5.67 14.94 2.82
C ASN A 171 -4.35 14.59 2.14
N ALA A 172 -4.33 13.53 1.34
CA ALA A 172 -3.22 13.13 0.48
C ALA A 172 -3.74 12.31 -0.70
N SER A 173 -2.97 12.27 -1.79
CA SER A 173 -3.38 11.57 -3.01
C SER A 173 -2.19 10.93 -3.71
N THR A 174 -2.42 9.80 -4.40
CA THR A 174 -1.36 9.05 -5.08
C THR A 174 -0.84 9.73 -6.35
N ASP A 175 -1.54 10.71 -6.91
CA ASP A 175 -1.07 11.51 -8.05
C ASP A 175 -0.08 12.60 -7.63
N ASN A 176 -0.26 13.19 -6.45
CA ASN A 176 0.64 14.19 -5.87
C ASN A 176 0.93 13.87 -4.39
N PRO A 177 1.71 12.80 -4.11
CA PRO A 177 1.94 12.33 -2.74
C PRO A 177 2.77 13.31 -1.89
N THR A 178 3.49 14.24 -2.53
CA THR A 178 4.36 15.24 -1.88
C THR A 178 3.61 16.48 -1.40
N ALA A 179 2.40 16.74 -1.91
CA ALA A 179 1.57 17.87 -1.45
C ALA A 179 1.24 17.80 0.05
N SER A 180 1.31 16.60 0.61
CA SER A 180 0.98 16.31 2.01
C SER A 180 2.20 15.79 2.77
N ASP A 181 3.40 16.19 2.36
CA ASP A 181 4.62 15.77 3.01
C ASP A 181 4.66 16.28 4.46
N VAL A 182 4.67 15.32 5.39
CA VAL A 182 4.78 15.57 6.82
C VAL A 182 6.22 15.28 7.23
N PRO A 183 6.97 16.30 7.70
CA PRO A 183 8.30 16.10 8.24
C PRO A 183 8.31 15.04 9.34
N LYS A 184 9.41 14.31 9.44
CA LYS A 184 9.57 13.35 10.53
C LYS A 184 9.76 14.14 11.84
N ASP A 185 8.80 14.01 12.75
CA ASP A 185 8.89 14.53 14.10
C ASP A 185 9.03 13.36 15.08
N ASP A 186 10.26 13.15 15.56
CA ASP A 186 10.57 12.07 16.47
C ASP A 186 10.04 12.33 17.89
N ALA A 187 9.82 13.59 18.27
CA ALA A 187 9.24 13.95 19.57
C ALA A 187 7.75 13.61 19.61
N VAL A 188 7.01 13.96 18.55
CA VAL A 188 5.58 13.58 18.41
C VAL A 188 5.44 12.06 18.31
N ALA A 189 6.27 11.40 17.52
CA ALA A 189 6.25 9.94 17.41
C ALA A 189 6.55 9.25 18.75
N LYS A 190 7.52 9.76 19.52
CA LYS A 190 7.83 9.25 20.86
C LYS A 190 6.66 9.48 21.83
N LYS A 191 6.11 10.69 21.87
CA LYS A 191 4.97 11.01 22.74
C LYS A 191 3.75 10.14 22.44
N ALA A 192 3.47 9.89 21.16
CA ALA A 192 2.42 8.96 20.75
C ALA A 192 2.68 7.53 21.29
N GLY A 193 3.93 7.06 21.22
CA GLY A 193 4.33 5.77 21.81
C GLY A 193 4.11 5.74 23.32
N ASP A 194 4.56 6.78 24.04
CA ASP A 194 4.41 6.89 25.49
C ASP A 194 2.92 6.87 25.92
N VAL A 195 2.04 7.54 25.15
CA VAL A 195 0.58 7.52 25.39
C VAL A 195 0.01 6.11 25.19
N VAL A 196 0.41 5.41 24.13
CA VAL A 196 -0.04 4.03 23.87
C VAL A 196 0.42 3.09 24.99
N ASP A 197 1.67 3.18 25.41
CA ASP A 197 2.22 2.34 26.48
C ASP A 197 1.49 2.59 27.82
N ALA A 198 1.22 3.84 28.15
CA ALA A 198 0.41 4.20 29.31
C ALA A 198 -1.02 3.65 29.21
N SER A 199 -1.61 3.66 28.01
CA SER A 199 -2.95 3.12 27.76
C SER A 199 -3.02 1.61 27.90
N VAL A 200 -2.02 0.89 27.39
CA VAL A 200 -1.90 -0.57 27.55
C VAL A 200 -1.78 -0.93 29.03
N LYS A 201 -0.95 -0.19 29.79
CA LYS A 201 -0.80 -0.38 31.23
C LYS A 201 -2.10 -0.13 31.99
N ALA A 202 -2.83 0.93 31.64
CA ALA A 202 -4.11 1.26 32.25
C ALA A 202 -5.18 0.17 31.98
N ALA A 203 -5.14 -0.47 30.82
CA ALA A 203 -6.03 -1.57 30.45
C ALA A 203 -5.67 -2.92 31.11
N GLY A 204 -4.71 -2.96 32.04
CA GLY A 204 -4.26 -4.18 32.71
C GLY A 204 -3.37 -5.08 31.85
N GLY A 205 -2.90 -4.59 30.69
CA GLY A 205 -1.91 -5.29 29.86
C GLY A 205 -0.49 -5.07 30.37
N THR A 206 0.36 -6.09 30.28
CA THR A 206 1.81 -5.90 30.47
C THR A 206 2.37 -5.07 29.33
N ALA A 207 3.01 -3.94 29.66
CA ALA A 207 3.69 -3.08 28.71
C ALA A 207 4.81 -3.87 28.01
N GLY A 208 4.56 -4.33 26.78
CA GLY A 208 5.52 -5.18 26.07
C GLY A 208 5.17 -5.57 24.64
N ALA A 209 3.89 -5.56 24.24
CA ALA A 209 3.50 -5.96 22.87
C ALA A 209 3.68 -4.84 21.83
N ALA A 210 3.68 -3.57 22.24
CA ALA A 210 3.64 -2.41 21.35
C ALA A 210 4.95 -1.61 21.30
N LYS A 211 6.12 -2.25 21.31
CA LYS A 211 7.35 -1.54 20.92
C LYS A 211 7.27 -1.13 19.44
N THR A 212 6.83 0.10 19.20
CA THR A 212 7.04 0.85 17.98
C THR A 212 8.53 0.94 17.69
N ALA A 213 8.93 0.50 16.50
CA ALA A 213 10.28 0.69 15.98
C ALA A 213 10.55 2.19 15.75
N SER A 214 11.19 2.84 16.72
CA SER A 214 12.25 3.80 16.39
C SER A 214 13.43 2.98 15.85
N GLN A 215 13.80 3.26 14.59
CA GLN A 215 14.99 2.89 13.81
C GLN A 215 15.98 1.82 14.33
N PRO A 216 16.57 1.03 13.42
CA PRO A 216 17.69 0.16 13.78
C PRO A 216 18.79 0.99 14.44
N LYS A 217 19.25 0.53 15.60
CA LYS A 217 20.47 1.01 16.24
C LYS A 217 21.58 0.84 15.21
N LYS A 218 22.04 1.92 14.56
CA LYS A 218 23.33 1.93 13.86
C LYS A 218 24.37 1.49 14.89
N THR A 219 24.84 0.26 14.78
CA THR A 219 26.16 -0.09 15.32
C THR A 219 27.14 0.76 14.55
N ALA A 220 27.65 1.79 15.21
CA ALA A 220 28.81 2.53 14.75
C ALA A 220 29.98 1.54 14.72
N ASN A 221 30.31 1.01 13.55
CA ASN A 221 31.67 0.53 13.32
C ASN A 221 32.54 1.78 13.27
N LYS A 222 33.16 2.07 14.41
CA LYS A 222 34.34 2.91 14.52
C LYS A 222 35.45 2.13 13.80
N VAL A 223 35.69 2.45 12.54
CA VAL A 223 36.98 2.16 11.92
C VAL A 223 37.84 3.35 12.36
N GLU A 224 38.65 3.11 13.38
CA GLU A 224 39.81 3.96 13.64
C GLU A 224 40.84 3.59 12.58
N ASP A 225 41.19 4.58 11.77
CA ASP A 225 42.41 4.61 10.98
C ASP A 225 43.64 4.70 11.91
N GLU A 226 44.79 4.33 11.34
CA GLU A 226 46.18 4.44 11.84
C GLU A 226 46.62 3.26 12.74
N GLU A 227 47.57 2.40 12.35
CA GLU A 227 48.87 2.60 11.68
C GLU A 227 49.27 1.39 10.81
#